data_AF-A0A1J4VWE2-F1
#
_entry.id   AF-A0A1J4VWE2-F1
#
_cell.length_a   1.000
_cell.length_b   1.000
_cell.length_c   1.000
_cell.angle_alpha   90.00
_cell.angle_beta   90.00
_cell.angle_gamma   90.00
#
_symmetry.space_group_name_H-M   'P 1'
#
loop_
_entity.id
_entity.type
_entity.pdbx_description
1 polymer ?
#
loop_
_entity_poly.entity_id
_entity_poly.type
_entity_poly.pdbx_seq_one_letter_code
_entity_poly.pdbx_strand_id
1 'polypeptide(L)' 'MKNRNIIEKEEGMNVPGVVYASKKIFNEIKGDKTIEQVKNVAKLPGIVGESIALPDKHKVFK' A
#
# COMPACT_ATOMS: atom_id res chain seq x y z
N MET A 1 -13.33 -9.32 -3.47
CA MET A 1 -12.02 -10.02 -3.61
C MET A 1 -11.51 -10.35 -2.21
N LYS A 2 -11.23 -11.64 -1.92
CA LYS A 2 -10.55 -12.04 -0.67
C LYS A 2 -9.12 -11.46 -0.72
N ASN A 3 -8.61 -10.90 0.38
CA ASN A 3 -7.24 -10.33 0.53
C ASN A 3 -7.05 -8.82 0.23
N ARG A 4 -8.11 -7.99 0.24
CA ARG A 4 -8.00 -6.54 0.12
C ARG A 4 -7.85 -5.88 1.50
N ASN A 5 -6.76 -5.17 1.75
CA ASN A 5 -6.53 -4.41 2.98
C ASN A 5 -6.49 -2.92 2.65
N ILE A 6 -7.36 -2.12 3.27
CA ILE A 6 -7.47 -0.69 3.00
C ILE A 6 -6.58 0.08 3.98
N ILE A 7 -5.79 1.01 3.46
CA ILE A 7 -5.10 2.04 4.22
C ILE A 7 -5.95 3.30 4.07
N GLU A 8 -6.59 3.69 5.17
CA GLU A 8 -7.40 4.90 5.19
C GLU A 8 -6.56 6.12 4.84
N LYS A 9 -7.22 7.08 4.18
CA LYS A 9 -6.58 8.33 3.77
C LYS A 9 -6.15 9.11 5.01
N GLU A 10 -4.86 9.39 5.13
CA GLU A 10 -4.29 10.22 6.18
C GLU A 10 -3.82 11.58 5.63
N GLU A 11 -3.33 12.45 6.51
CA GLU A 11 -2.87 13.78 6.15
C GLU A 11 -1.85 13.77 4.99
N GLY A 12 -2.10 14.61 3.99
CA GLY A 12 -1.26 14.74 2.80
C GLY A 12 -1.50 13.71 1.70
N MET A 13 -2.25 12.63 1.95
CA MET A 13 -2.66 11.71 0.89
C MET A 13 -3.74 12.37 0.02
N ASN A 14 -3.73 12.11 -1.29
CA ASN A 14 -4.77 12.51 -2.24
C ASN A 14 -5.83 11.42 -2.39
N VAL A 15 -5.41 10.15 -2.40
CA VAL A 15 -6.26 8.94 -2.55
C VAL A 15 -6.02 7.95 -1.40
N PRO A 16 -6.93 7.02 -1.09
CA PRO A 16 -6.64 5.92 -0.16
C PRO A 16 -5.61 4.94 -0.72
N GLY A 17 -5.00 4.16 0.17
CA GLY A 17 -4.11 3.06 -0.20
C GLY A 17 -4.82 1.70 -0.12
N VAL A 18 -4.41 0.75 -0.94
CA VAL A 18 -4.92 -0.62 -0.93
C VAL A 18 -3.78 -1.61 -1.10
N VAL A 19 -3.74 -2.61 -0.24
CA VAL A 19 -2.79 -3.72 -0.34
C VAL A 19 -3.51 -5.02 -0.55
N TYR A 20 -3.29 -5.64 -1.70
CA TYR A 20 -3.78 -6.98 -2.00
C TYR A 20 -2.78 -8.01 -1.49
N ALA A 21 -3.04 -8.57 -0.31
CA ALA A 21 -2.16 -9.54 0.34
C ALA A 21 -2.95 -10.50 1.24
N SER A 22 -2.58 -11.79 1.20
CA SER A 22 -3.12 -12.76 2.16
C SER A 22 -2.75 -12.34 3.59
N LYS A 23 -3.47 -12.80 4.61
CA LYS A 23 -3.15 -12.47 6.03
C LYS A 23 -1.69 -12.75 6.39
N LYS A 24 -1.12 -13.84 5.85
CA LYS A 24 0.29 -14.20 6.06
C LYS A 24 1.23 -13.14 5.48
N ILE A 25 1.07 -12.82 4.19
CA ILE A 25 1.88 -11.82 3.49
C ILE A 25 1.66 -10.43 4.12
N PHE A 26 0.42 -10.09 4.47
CA PHE A 26 0.08 -8.81 5.08
C PHE A 26 0.79 -8.61 6.43
N ASN A 27 0.95 -9.68 7.22
CA ASN A 27 1.71 -9.62 8.46
C ASN A 27 3.23 -9.49 8.22
N GLU A 28 3.76 -10.07 7.14
CA GLU A 28 5.17 -9.92 6.76
C GLU A 28 5.48 -8.48 6.32
N ILE A 29 4.61 -7.85 5.51
CA ILE A 29 4.82 -6.48 5.01
C ILE A 29 4.51 -5.38 6.03
N LYS A 30 3.86 -5.71 7.16
CA LYS A 30 3.64 -4.73 8.25
C LYS A 30 4.95 -4.24 8.86
N GLY A 31 5.99 -5.07 8.85
CA GLY A 31 7.34 -4.71 9.30
C GLY A 31 8.24 -4.14 8.20
N ASP A 32 7.71 -3.98 6.99
CA ASP A 32 8.39 -3.50 5.79
C ASP A 32 8.00 -2.04 5.48
N LYS A 33 8.70 -1.39 4.55
CA LYS A 33 8.36 -0.05 4.01
C LYS A 33 7.20 -0.03 3.00
N THR A 34 6.54 -1.15 2.73
CA THR A 34 5.50 -1.27 1.70
C THR A 34 4.32 -0.37 2.02
N ILE A 35 3.87 -0.36 3.29
CA ILE A 35 2.79 0.53 3.74
C ILE A 35 3.21 2.00 3.57
N GLU A 36 4.45 2.34 3.89
CA GLU A 36 5.00 3.69 3.74
C GLU A 36 5.10 4.10 2.26
N GLN A 37 5.51 3.20 1.37
CA GLN A 37 5.55 3.44 -0.06
C GLN A 37 4.15 3.67 -0.64
N VAL A 38 3.17 2.85 -0.25
CA VAL A 38 1.77 3.04 -0.66
C VAL A 38 1.25 4.41 -0.22
N LYS A 39 1.58 4.82 1.01
CA LYS A 39 1.26 6.16 1.53
C LYS A 39 1.97 7.25 0.73
N ASN A 40 3.25 7.12 0.42
CA ASN A 40 4.01 8.11 -0.34
C ASN A 40 3.46 8.29 -1.76
N VAL A 41 3.14 7.18 -2.44
CA VAL A 41 2.49 7.21 -3.77
C VAL A 41 1.12 7.88 -3.69
N ALA A 42 0.36 7.61 -2.62
CA ALA A 42 -0.94 8.25 -2.40
C ALA A 42 -0.85 9.78 -2.24
N LYS A 43 0.33 10.37 -1.95
CA LYS A 43 0.53 11.83 -1.84
C LYS A 43 0.88 12.50 -3.18
N LEU A 44 1.11 11.74 -4.25
CA LEU A 44 1.54 12.31 -5.53
C LEU A 44 0.47 13.20 -6.15
N PRO A 45 0.81 14.39 -6.68
CA PRO A 45 -0.14 15.25 -7.35
C PRO A 45 -0.69 14.58 -8.61
N GLY A 46 -2.01 14.62 -8.80
CA GLY A 46 -2.66 14.05 -9.98
C GLY A 46 -2.93 12.53 -9.90
N ILE A 47 -2.63 11.86 -8.78
CA ILE A 47 -3.04 10.47 -8.57
C ILE A 47 -4.57 10.36 -8.49
N VAL A 48 -5.13 9.32 -9.09
CA VAL A 48 -6.57 9.06 -9.14
C VAL A 48 -6.88 7.64 -8.66
N GLY A 49 -8.11 7.43 -8.18
CA GLY A 49 -8.55 6.13 -7.69
C GLY A 49 -7.92 5.79 -6.35
N GLU A 50 -6.96 4.85 -6.35
CA GLU A 50 -6.33 4.29 -5.15
C GLU A 50 -4.84 4.02 -5.41
N SER A 51 -4.00 4.15 -4.38
CA SER A 51 -2.60 3.69 -4.43
C SER A 51 -2.57 2.20 -4.12
N ILE A 52 -2.17 1.34 -5.07
CA ILE A 52 -2.32 -0.11 -4.96
C ILE A 52 -0.95 -0.81 -4.85
N ALA A 53 -0.79 -1.65 -3.83
CA ALA A 53 0.27 -2.66 -3.74
C ALA A 53 -0.28 -4.06 -4.01
N LEU A 54 0.46 -4.82 -4.81
CA LEU A 54 0.15 -6.20 -5.20
C LEU A 54 1.04 -7.19 -4.43
N PRO A 55 0.66 -8.49 -4.35
CA PRO A 55 1.38 -9.47 -3.53
C PRO A 55 2.65 -10.03 -4.20
N ASP A 56 3.29 -9.31 -5.12
CA ASP A 56 4.56 -9.76 -5.67
C ASP A 56 5.66 -9.65 -4.61
N LYS A 57 6.70 -10.48 -4.73
CA LYS A 57 7.78 -10.52 -3.74
C LYS A 57 8.51 -9.18 -3.74
N HIS A 58 8.20 -8.32 -2.78
CA HIS A 58 8.89 -7.05 -2.60
C HIS A 58 10.26 -7.30 -1.96
N LYS A 59 11.31 -7.08 -2.76
CA LYS A 59 12.64 -6.69 -2.31
C LYS A 59 12.96 -5.43 -3.12
N VAL A 60 12.81 -4.25 -2.51
CA VAL A 60 13.20 -2.97 -3.12
C VAL A 60 14.47 -2.48 -2.41
N PHE A 61 15.42 -2.02 -3.23
CA PHE A 61 16.85 -1.88 -2.95
C PHE A 61 17.20 -1.17 -1.63
N LYS A 62 18.25 -1.71 -1.00
CA LYS A 62 18.98 -1.16 0.15
C LYS A 62 19.75 0.09 -0.26
#